data_AF-A0A0F2L908-F1
#
_entry.id   AF-A0A0F2L908-F1
#
_cell.length_a   1.000
_cell.length_b   1.000
_cell.length_c   1.000
_cell.angle_alpha   90.00
_cell.angle_beta   90.00
_cell.angle_gamma   90.00
#
_symmetry.space_group_name_H-M   'P 1'
#
loop_
_entity.id
_entity.type
_entity.pdbx_description
1 polymer ?
#
loop_
_entity_poly.entity_id
_entity_poly.type
_entity_poly.pdbx_seq_one_letter_code
_entity_poly.pdbx_strand_id
1 'polypeptide(L)'
;MKVKNRKGKFLLAPDSPGRYRRVYIDVFSIAASLSSPEELFRGLAESGLDAILVIDAWHEGHLPLARRYVELAERYGLPYRLSEHKPAEIYAAELCEAECEAGAGAEGGREGEGGKSCDCAVATRDYDAVKAAERCAVLIFRQGMFYRAERAE
;
A
#
# COMPACT_ATOMS: atom_id res chain seq x y z
N MET A 1 3.45 -17.67 7.32
CA MET A 1 3.29 -18.66 6.22
C MET A 1 4.34 -18.41 5.14
N LYS A 2 4.82 -19.46 4.45
CA LYS A 2 5.71 -19.34 3.28
C LYS A 2 4.88 -19.39 2.00
N VAL A 3 5.09 -18.44 1.09
CA VAL A 3 4.43 -18.39 -0.23
C VAL A 3 5.50 -18.37 -1.31
N LYS A 4 5.34 -19.19 -2.35
CA LYS A 4 6.18 -19.17 -3.55
C LYS A 4 5.29 -18.90 -4.76
N ASN A 5 5.66 -17.90 -5.55
CA ASN A 5 4.98 -17.57 -6.80
C ASN A 5 6.03 -17.26 -7.89
N ARG A 6 5.61 -16.79 -9.07
CA ARG A 6 6.52 -16.39 -10.15
C ARG A 6 7.42 -15.21 -9.78
N LYS A 7 7.06 -14.42 -8.75
CA LYS A 7 7.78 -13.23 -8.29
C LYS A 7 8.84 -13.55 -7.23
N GLY A 8 8.79 -14.72 -6.59
CA GLY A 8 9.79 -15.15 -5.61
C GLY A 8 9.22 -16.02 -4.50
N LYS A 9 9.98 -16.12 -3.41
CA LYS A 9 9.54 -16.72 -2.15
C LYS A 9 9.36 -15.62 -1.11
N PHE A 10 8.31 -15.72 -0.31
CA PHE A 10 7.92 -14.71 0.65
C PHE A 10 7.49 -15.33 1.98
N LEU A 11 7.85 -14.68 3.07
CA LEU A 11 7.31 -14.92 4.40
C LEU A 11 6.18 -13.93 4.64
N LEU A 12 5.03 -14.46 5.05
CA LEU A 12 3.86 -13.66 5.39
C LEU A 12 3.50 -13.86 6.86
N ALA A 13 3.44 -12.78 7.63
CA ALA A 13 2.97 -12.75 9.01
C ALA A 13 1.67 -11.95 9.10
N PRO A 14 0.63 -12.42 9.84
CA PRO A 14 -0.58 -11.63 10.02
C PRO A 14 -0.27 -10.25 10.57
N ASP A 15 -0.86 -9.22 9.98
CA ASP A 15 -0.63 -7.84 10.39
C ASP A 15 -1.85 -6.95 10.07
N SER A 16 -1.82 -5.69 10.53
CA SER A 16 -2.94 -4.76 10.35
C SER A 16 -2.48 -3.40 9.82
N PRO A 17 -3.18 -2.81 8.84
CA PRO A 17 -2.94 -1.44 8.39
C PRO A 17 -2.98 -0.41 9.53
N GLY A 18 -3.81 -0.63 10.56
CA GLY A 18 -3.96 0.29 11.69
C GLY A 18 -2.75 0.39 12.64
N ARG A 19 -1.69 -0.42 12.43
CA ARG A 19 -0.43 -0.29 13.17
C ARG A 19 0.51 0.77 12.58
N TYR A 20 0.23 1.23 11.37
CA TYR A 20 1.09 2.15 10.64
C TYR A 20 0.51 3.56 10.69
N ARG A 21 1.37 4.56 10.84
CA ARG A 21 0.99 5.96 10.82
C ARG A 21 0.38 6.35 9.49
N ARG A 22 0.90 5.82 8.37
CA ARG A 22 0.35 6.04 7.03
C ARG A 22 0.39 4.78 6.18
N VAL A 23 -0.66 4.59 5.38
CA VAL A 23 -0.78 3.44 4.48
C VAL A 23 -1.01 3.90 3.03
N TYR A 24 -0.16 3.48 2.11
CA TYR A 24 -0.33 3.69 0.67
C TYR A 24 -1.02 2.50 0.05
N ILE A 25 -2.22 2.70 -0.49
CA ILE A 25 -3.09 1.62 -0.92
C ILE A 25 -3.09 1.55 -2.44
N ASP A 26 -2.55 0.47 -3.01
CA ASP A 26 -2.78 0.14 -4.41
C ASP A 26 -4.26 -0.27 -4.60
N VAL A 27 -5.04 0.67 -5.13
CA VAL A 27 -6.49 0.55 -5.25
C VAL A 27 -6.87 -0.56 -6.21
N PHE A 28 -6.19 -0.65 -7.36
CA PHE A 28 -6.58 -1.56 -8.43
C PHE A 28 -6.47 -3.01 -7.98
N SER A 29 -5.36 -3.39 -7.34
CA SER A 29 -5.19 -4.77 -6.91
C SER A 29 -6.18 -5.14 -5.81
N ILE A 30 -6.36 -4.31 -4.78
CA ILE A 30 -7.28 -4.59 -3.67
C ILE A 30 -8.73 -4.58 -4.14
N ALA A 31 -9.16 -3.55 -4.86
CA ALA A 31 -10.54 -3.44 -5.33
C ALA A 31 -10.95 -4.61 -6.24
N ALA A 32 -10.04 -5.09 -7.10
CA ALA A 32 -10.28 -6.27 -7.92
C ALA A 32 -10.46 -7.58 -7.14
N SER A 33 -10.20 -7.59 -5.83
CA SER A 33 -10.43 -8.75 -4.95
C SER A 33 -11.77 -8.71 -4.21
N LEU A 34 -12.47 -7.58 -4.26
CA LEU A 34 -13.72 -7.37 -3.56
C LEU A 34 -14.90 -7.64 -4.49
N SER A 35 -16.00 -8.13 -3.92
CA SER A 35 -17.29 -8.24 -4.64
C SER A 35 -17.84 -6.87 -5.03
N SER A 36 -17.57 -5.85 -4.21
CA SER A 36 -17.92 -4.46 -4.48
C SER A 36 -16.70 -3.56 -4.26
N PRO A 37 -16.08 -3.03 -5.32
CA PRO A 37 -14.96 -2.09 -5.22
C PRO A 37 -15.25 -0.87 -4.32
N GLU A 38 -16.50 -0.41 -4.28
CA GLU A 38 -16.92 0.75 -3.47
C GLU A 38 -16.77 0.49 -1.96
N GLU A 39 -16.79 -0.77 -1.52
CA GLU A 39 -16.56 -1.14 -0.11
C GLU A 39 -15.16 -0.74 0.38
N LEU A 40 -14.15 -0.73 -0.50
CA LEU A 40 -12.82 -0.25 -0.14
C LEU A 40 -12.88 1.22 0.28
N PHE A 41 -13.54 2.07 -0.52
CA PHE A 41 -13.61 3.50 -0.30
C PHE A 41 -14.46 3.83 0.92
N ARG A 42 -15.68 3.26 0.99
CA ARG A 42 -16.55 3.44 2.17
C ARG A 42 -15.86 2.97 3.45
N GLY A 43 -15.24 1.78 3.42
CA GLY A 43 -14.57 1.21 4.59
C GLY A 43 -13.38 2.07 5.05
N LEU A 44 -12.60 2.63 4.11
CA LEU A 44 -11.50 3.53 4.46
C LEU A 44 -12.00 4.82 5.10
N ALA A 45 -13.04 5.43 4.55
CA ALA A 45 -13.64 6.65 5.09
C ALA A 45 -14.18 6.44 6.53
N GLU A 46 -14.67 5.25 6.84
CA GLU A 46 -15.18 4.88 8.17
C GLU A 46 -14.08 4.43 9.15
N SER A 47 -12.95 3.94 8.64
CA SER A 47 -11.91 3.29 9.45
C SER A 47 -11.05 4.25 10.29
N GLY A 48 -10.99 5.53 9.93
CA GLY A 48 -10.06 6.50 10.52
C GLY A 48 -8.58 6.24 10.19
N LEU A 49 -8.28 5.33 9.25
CA LEU A 49 -6.91 5.11 8.78
C LEU A 49 -6.41 6.33 8.00
N ASP A 50 -5.19 6.79 8.31
CA ASP A 50 -4.46 7.73 7.46
C ASP A 50 -3.93 6.96 6.23
N ALA A 51 -4.78 6.89 5.20
CA ALA A 51 -4.52 6.13 4.00
C ALA A 51 -4.49 7.04 2.77
N ILE A 52 -3.48 6.89 1.92
CA ILE A 52 -3.40 7.52 0.61
C ILE A 52 -3.67 6.47 -0.46
N LEU A 53 -4.71 6.70 -1.25
CA LEU A 53 -5.05 5.83 -2.38
C LEU A 53 -4.09 6.06 -3.55
N VAL A 54 -3.49 4.99 -4.07
CA VAL A 54 -2.67 5.01 -5.28
C VAL A 54 -3.47 4.36 -6.40
N ILE A 55 -3.86 5.18 -7.38
CA ILE A 55 -4.74 4.80 -8.47
C ILE A 55 -3.89 4.67 -9.73
N ASP A 56 -3.91 3.50 -10.36
CA ASP A 56 -3.22 3.27 -11.63
C ASP A 56 -3.88 4.09 -12.75
N ALA A 57 -3.11 5.01 -13.33
CA ALA A 57 -3.49 5.84 -14.46
C ALA A 57 -2.44 5.76 -15.58
N TRP A 58 -1.58 4.73 -15.57
CA TRP A 58 -0.47 4.58 -16.52
C TRP A 58 -0.91 3.92 -17.82
N HIS A 59 -1.80 2.94 -17.76
CA HIS A 59 -2.23 2.18 -18.94
C HIS A 59 -3.57 2.71 -19.49
N GLU A 60 -3.67 2.94 -20.81
CA GLU A 60 -4.90 3.49 -21.43
C GLU A 60 -6.15 2.67 -21.12
N GLY A 61 -6.02 1.34 -21.08
CA GLY A 61 -7.10 0.43 -20.71
C GLY A 61 -7.59 0.58 -19.26
N HIS A 62 -6.81 1.17 -18.36
CA HIS A 62 -7.18 1.42 -16.97
C HIS A 62 -7.89 2.77 -16.77
N LEU A 63 -7.77 3.71 -17.71
CA LEU A 63 -8.25 5.10 -17.54
C LEU A 63 -9.75 5.22 -17.21
N PRO A 64 -10.68 4.47 -17.84
CA PRO A 64 -12.10 4.56 -17.46
C PRO A 64 -12.33 4.12 -16.01
N LEU A 65 -11.63 3.08 -15.55
CA LEU A 65 -11.75 2.59 -14.18
C LEU A 65 -11.04 3.53 -13.19
N ALA A 66 -9.89 4.09 -13.58
CA ALA A 66 -9.17 5.09 -12.79
C ALA A 66 -10.04 6.30 -12.50
N ARG A 67 -10.75 6.82 -13.52
CA ARG A 67 -11.72 7.91 -13.36
C ARG A 67 -12.81 7.57 -12.34
N ARG A 68 -13.39 6.37 -12.42
CA ARG A 68 -14.38 5.89 -11.44
C ARG A 68 -13.82 5.86 -10.02
N TYR A 69 -12.58 5.42 -9.84
CA TYR A 69 -11.94 5.39 -8.52
C TYR A 69 -11.59 6.79 -8.00
N VAL A 70 -11.25 7.73 -8.88
CA VAL A 70 -11.12 9.16 -8.51
C VAL A 70 -12.46 9.71 -8.03
N GLU A 71 -13.54 9.51 -8.77
CA GLU A 71 -14.88 9.96 -8.36
C GLU A 71 -15.31 9.39 -7.00
N LEU A 72 -14.97 8.12 -6.71
CA LEU A 72 -15.21 7.51 -5.41
C LEU A 72 -14.32 8.12 -4.32
N ALA A 73 -13.04 8.32 -4.59
CA ALA A 73 -12.12 8.96 -3.63
C ALA A 73 -12.61 10.37 -3.28
N GLU A 74 -13.00 11.17 -4.27
CA GLU A 74 -13.55 12.52 -4.09
C GLU A 74 -14.87 12.50 -3.31
N ARG A 75 -15.80 11.59 -3.67
CA ARG A 75 -17.09 11.44 -2.98
C ARG A 75 -16.92 11.15 -1.49
N TYR A 76 -15.93 10.33 -1.13
CA TYR A 76 -15.66 9.93 0.25
C TYR A 76 -14.61 10.81 0.95
N GLY A 77 -14.09 11.85 0.29
CA GLY A 77 -13.08 12.75 0.86
C GLY A 77 -11.73 12.08 1.16
N LEU A 78 -11.38 11.02 0.41
CA LEU A 78 -10.15 10.26 0.61
C LEU A 78 -8.99 10.85 -0.20
N PRO A 79 -7.80 11.04 0.39
CA PRO A 79 -6.65 11.53 -0.35
C PRO A 79 -6.14 10.46 -1.33
N TYR A 80 -5.78 10.88 -2.54
CA TYR A 80 -5.27 9.98 -3.57
C TYR A 80 -4.08 10.57 -4.34
N ARG A 81 -3.38 9.68 -5.06
CA ARG A 81 -2.33 9.96 -6.03
C ARG A 81 -2.56 9.12 -7.28
N LEU A 82 -2.31 9.71 -8.44
CA LEU A 82 -2.36 9.00 -9.71
C LEU A 82 -0.96 8.47 -10.05
N SER A 83 -0.87 7.20 -10.42
CA SER A 83 0.34 6.60 -10.95
C SER A 83 0.30 6.66 -12.48
N GLU A 84 0.92 7.66 -13.08
CA GLU A 84 0.81 7.93 -14.53
C GLU A 84 1.94 7.31 -15.36
N HIS A 85 3.00 6.80 -14.72
CA HIS A 85 4.22 6.38 -15.40
C HIS A 85 4.70 4.96 -15.04
N LYS A 86 4.07 4.32 -14.06
CA LYS A 86 4.46 3.01 -13.55
C LYS A 86 3.29 2.31 -12.87
N PRO A 87 3.38 0.99 -12.60
CA PRO A 87 2.38 0.28 -11.80
C PRO A 87 2.16 0.92 -10.42
N ALA A 88 0.91 0.91 -9.95
CA ALA A 88 0.51 1.57 -8.71
C ALA A 88 1.24 1.02 -7.47
N GLU A 89 1.53 -0.29 -7.43
CA GLU A 89 2.24 -0.93 -6.32
C GLU A 89 3.70 -0.46 -6.20
N ILE A 90 4.34 -0.14 -7.32
CA ILE A 90 5.72 0.39 -7.34
C ILE A 90 5.69 1.85 -6.90
N TYR A 91 4.76 2.63 -7.43
CA TYR A 91 4.64 4.03 -7.02
C TYR A 91 4.24 4.18 -5.55
N ALA A 92 3.38 3.31 -5.04
CA ALA A 92 3.03 3.24 -3.62
C ALA A 92 4.27 2.98 -2.75
N ALA A 93 5.14 2.05 -3.16
CA ALA A 93 6.41 1.80 -2.48
C ALA A 93 7.32 3.04 -2.50
N GLU A 94 7.46 3.72 -3.63
CA GLU A 94 8.27 4.94 -3.71
C GLU A 94 7.77 6.08 -2.83
N LEU A 95 6.45 6.33 -2.82
CA LEU A 95 5.85 7.33 -1.94
C LEU A 95 6.08 6.98 -0.47
N CYS A 96 5.91 5.70 -0.13
CA CYS A 96 6.14 5.20 1.21
C CYS A 96 7.60 5.40 1.63
N GLU A 97 8.56 5.00 0.79
CA GLU A 97 9.99 5.15 1.06
C GLU A 97 10.39 6.62 1.24
N ALA A 98 9.87 7.50 0.39
CA ALA A 98 10.12 8.94 0.50
C ALA A 98 9.59 9.50 1.84
N GLU A 99 8.42 9.03 2.29
CA GLU A 99 7.88 9.43 3.60
C GLU A 99 8.71 8.88 4.76
N CYS A 100 9.19 7.65 4.68
CA CYS A 100 10.12 7.08 5.65
C CYS A 100 11.41 7.90 5.76
N GLU A 101 11.93 8.35 4.62
CA GLU A 101 13.14 9.16 4.57
C GLU A 101 12.94 10.54 5.19
N ALA A 102 11.84 11.21 4.84
CA ALA A 102 11.50 12.51 5.40
C ALA A 102 11.23 12.43 6.92
N GLY A 103 10.52 11.40 7.37
CA GLY A 103 10.20 11.16 8.79
C GLY A 103 11.43 10.79 9.62
N ALA A 104 12.46 10.21 9.02
CA ALA A 104 13.73 9.94 9.70
C ALA A 104 14.44 11.22 10.16
N GLY A 105 14.11 12.41 9.64
CA GLY A 105 14.71 13.69 10.04
C GLY A 105 13.88 14.50 11.04
N ALA A 106 12.63 14.12 11.32
CA ALA A 106 11.71 14.91 12.12
C ALA A 106 11.48 14.30 13.51
N GLU A 107 12.03 14.96 14.52
CA GLU A 107 11.74 14.84 15.97
C GLU A 107 12.17 13.56 16.70
N GLY A 108 13.23 13.68 17.52
CA GLY A 108 13.31 13.06 18.85
C GLY A 108 13.37 11.54 18.98
N GLY A 109 13.51 10.78 17.89
CA GLY A 109 13.66 9.32 17.92
C GLY A 109 15.01 8.89 18.48
N ARG A 110 14.98 8.24 19.64
CA ARG A 110 16.11 7.56 20.31
C ARG A 110 16.92 6.75 19.29
N GLU A 111 18.16 7.15 19.03
CA GLU A 111 19.13 6.30 18.34
C GLU A 111 19.44 5.09 19.25
N GLY A 112 18.69 4.01 19.05
CA GLY A 112 19.05 2.68 19.52
C GLY A 112 19.60 1.89 18.34
N GLU A 113 20.71 1.20 18.54
CA GLU A 113 21.37 0.35 17.54
C GLU A 113 20.37 -0.64 16.90
N GLY A 114 20.04 -0.41 15.63
CA GLY A 114 19.06 -1.19 14.86
C GLY A 114 18.20 -0.25 14.02
N GLY A 115 18.40 -0.26 12.70
CA GLY A 115 17.90 0.75 11.75
C GLY A 115 16.48 1.27 12.01
N LYS A 116 16.31 2.60 11.88
CA LYS A 116 15.03 3.33 12.00
C LYS A 116 13.88 2.54 11.38
N SER A 117 12.97 2.05 12.22
CA SER A 117 11.71 1.44 11.76
C SER A 117 10.84 2.54 11.17
N CYS A 118 10.47 2.40 9.90
CA CYS A 118 9.49 3.28 9.30
C CYS A 118 8.08 2.87 9.71
N ASP A 119 7.29 3.84 10.18
CA ASP A 119 5.88 3.63 10.56
C ASP A 119 4.92 3.76 9.36
N CYS A 120 5.41 3.58 8.13
CA CYS A 120 4.59 3.60 6.92
C CYS A 120 4.48 2.21 6.30
N ALA A 121 3.36 1.97 5.61
CA ALA A 121 3.14 0.71 4.91
C ALA A 121 2.56 0.91 3.50
N VAL A 122 2.81 -0.07 2.64
CA VAL A 122 2.10 -0.26 1.37
C VAL A 122 1.09 -1.38 1.54
N ALA A 123 -0.16 -1.17 1.14
CA ALA A 123 -1.17 -2.22 1.07
C ALA A 123 -1.46 -2.56 -0.39
N THR A 124 -1.26 -3.80 -0.77
CA THR A 124 -1.44 -4.28 -2.15
C THR A 124 -1.74 -5.78 -2.16
N ARG A 125 -2.05 -6.36 -3.32
CA ARG A 125 -1.98 -7.82 -3.54
C ARG A 125 -0.77 -8.23 -4.35
N ASP A 126 -0.02 -7.27 -4.86
CA ASP A 126 1.11 -7.49 -5.73
C ASP A 126 2.42 -7.57 -4.94
N TYR A 127 3.17 -8.65 -5.17
CA TYR A 127 4.45 -8.90 -4.49
C TYR A 127 5.62 -8.11 -5.07
N ASP A 128 5.46 -7.39 -6.17
CA ASP A 128 6.53 -6.52 -6.69
C ASP A 128 6.76 -5.31 -5.77
N ALA A 129 5.77 -4.85 -5.01
CA ALA A 129 5.97 -3.88 -3.93
C ALA A 129 6.97 -4.38 -2.87
N VAL A 130 6.96 -5.69 -2.54
CA VAL A 130 7.90 -6.30 -1.58
C VAL A 130 9.35 -6.25 -2.08
N LYS A 131 9.56 -6.15 -3.39
CA LYS A 131 10.89 -6.02 -3.98
C LYS A 131 11.33 -4.56 -4.10
N ALA A 132 10.38 -3.64 -4.21
CA ALA A 132 10.61 -2.22 -4.38
C ALA A 132 10.77 -1.48 -3.04
N ALA A 133 10.13 -1.98 -1.98
CA ALA A 133 10.27 -1.44 -0.63
C ALA A 133 11.53 -1.98 0.06
N GLU A 134 12.28 -1.08 0.70
CA GLU A 134 13.47 -1.39 1.49
C GLU A 134 13.21 -1.20 2.99
N ARG A 135 12.57 -0.08 3.36
CA ARG A 135 12.26 0.32 4.75
C ARG A 135 10.77 0.15 5.07
N CYS A 136 9.91 0.35 4.08
CA CYS A 136 8.47 0.26 4.27
C CYS A 136 8.00 -1.17 4.53
N ALA A 137 7.02 -1.31 5.42
CA ALA A 137 6.28 -2.56 5.51
C ALA A 137 5.40 -2.74 4.26
N VAL A 138 5.30 -3.96 3.74
CA VAL A 138 4.38 -4.30 2.67
C VAL A 138 3.32 -5.27 3.18
N LEU A 139 2.07 -4.83 3.17
CA LEU A 139 0.89 -5.57 3.59
C LEU A 139 0.22 -6.19 2.37
N ILE A 140 0.33 -7.51 2.24
CA ILE A 140 -0.36 -8.28 1.21
C ILE A 140 -1.78 -8.59 1.67
N PHE A 141 -2.77 -8.07 0.94
CA PHE A 141 -4.17 -8.40 1.15
C PHE A 141 -4.49 -9.77 0.54
N ARG A 142 -4.97 -10.69 1.37
CA ARG A 142 -5.30 -12.06 0.95
C ARG A 142 -6.40 -12.64 1.81
N GLN A 143 -7.46 -13.15 1.16
CA GLN A 143 -8.57 -13.83 1.84
C GLN A 143 -9.20 -12.96 2.96
N GLY A 144 -9.39 -11.67 2.71
CA GLY A 144 -9.99 -10.75 3.68
C GLY A 144 -9.04 -10.26 4.79
N MET A 145 -7.78 -10.71 4.79
CA MET A 145 -6.80 -10.39 5.83
C MET A 145 -5.55 -9.73 5.24
N PHE A 146 -4.88 -8.91 6.04
CA PHE A 146 -3.57 -8.36 5.70
C PHE A 146 -2.45 -9.19 6.32
N TYR A 147 -1.38 -9.35 5.55
CA TYR A 147 -0.16 -10.00 6.00
C TYR A 147 1.05 -9.15 5.65
N ARG A 148 1.88 -8.83 6.64
CA ARG A 148 3.19 -8.26 6.39
C ARG A 148 4.04 -9.28 5.62
N ALA A 149 4.60 -8.84 4.51
CA ALA A 149 5.37 -9.64 3.59
C ALA A 149 6.85 -9.26 3.60
N GLU A 150 7.69 -10.27 3.66
CA GLU A 150 9.15 -10.14 3.60
C GLU A 150 9.70 -11.16 2.59
N ARG A 151 10.80 -10.83 1.91
CA ARG A 151 11.46 -11.78 1.00
C ARG A 151 12.02 -12.94 1.83
N ALA A 152 11.76 -14.16 1.37
CA ALA A 152 12.37 -15.36 1.96
C ALA A 152 13.62 -15.72 1.16
N GLU A 153 14.74 -15.95 1.85
CA GLU A 153 15.96 -16.54 1.28
C GLU A 153 15.70 -17.93 0.66
#